data_AF-A0A7V3WKU9-F1
#
_entry.id   AF-A0A7V3WKU9-F1
#
_cell.length_a   1.000
_cell.length_b   1.000
_cell.length_c   1.000
_cell.angle_alpha   90.00
_cell.angle_beta   90.00
_cell.angle_gamma   90.00
#
_symmetry.space_group_name_H-M   'P 1'
#
loop_
_entity.id
_entity.type
_entity.pdbx_description
1 polymer ?
#
loop_
_entity_poly.entity_id
_entity_poly.type
_entity_poly.pdbx_seq_one_letter_code
_entity_poly.pdbx_strand_id
1 'polypeptide(L)'
;MNVVMNAGYAITDRLTVGNSEFVIGQRDESPASFVTWKCRKGEKEYFWGHYMNDRLTALEDLCNRALEEIQNMKGLQQNKEEIEQPVRQVKNKRHEPER
;
A
#
# COMPACT_ATOMS: atom_id res chain seq x y z
N MET A 1 24.79 11.40 -1.13
CA MET A 1 23.43 10.81 -1.25
C MET A 1 22.43 11.92 -0.99
N ASN A 2 21.40 12.06 -1.84
CA ASN A 2 20.34 13.05 -1.59
C ASN A 2 19.35 12.47 -0.59
N VAL A 3 19.24 13.10 0.58
CA VAL A 3 18.22 12.77 1.58
C VAL A 3 16.86 13.23 1.07
N VAL A 4 15.88 12.34 1.03
CA VAL A 4 14.50 12.70 0.71
C VAL A 4 13.83 13.18 1.98
N MET A 5 13.22 14.37 1.92
CA MET A 5 12.56 15.00 3.07
C MET A 5 11.05 15.10 2.80
N ASN A 6 10.25 14.84 3.82
CA ASN A 6 8.81 15.13 3.82
C ASN A 6 8.41 15.69 5.19
N ALA A 7 7.71 16.82 5.21
CA ALA A 7 7.25 17.48 6.44
C ALA A 7 8.33 17.67 7.54
N GLY A 8 9.60 17.82 7.15
CA GLY A 8 10.73 17.95 8.08
C GLY A 8 11.33 16.63 8.59
N TYR A 9 10.86 15.49 8.07
CA TYR A 9 11.38 14.15 8.37
C TYR A 9 12.21 13.63 7.20
N ALA A 10 13.37 13.03 7.50
CA ALA A 10 14.20 12.33 6.53
C ALA A 10 13.62 10.93 6.27
N ILE A 11 13.39 10.57 5.01
CA ILE A 11 12.92 9.23 4.66
C ILE A 11 14.07 8.23 4.78
N THR A 12 13.93 7.27 5.70
CA THR A 12 14.97 6.29 6.05
C THR A 12 14.69 4.90 5.52
N ASP A 13 13.42 4.51 5.40
CA ASP A 13 12.99 3.16 5.03
C ASP A 13 11.84 3.25 4.04
N ARG A 14 11.76 2.27 3.13
CA ARG A 14 10.71 2.15 2.11
C ARG A 14 10.31 0.71 1.88
N LEU A 15 9.03 0.47 1.65
CA LEU A 15 8.48 -0.83 1.30
C LEU A 15 7.37 -0.66 0.25
N THR A 16 7.52 -1.30 -0.90
CA THR A 16 6.56 -1.22 -2.00
C THR A 16 5.70 -2.48 -2.05
N VAL A 17 4.37 -2.31 -2.13
CA VAL A 17 3.41 -3.38 -2.36
C VAL A 17 2.46 -2.96 -3.49
N GLY A 18 2.49 -3.69 -4.61
CA GLY A 18 1.67 -3.35 -5.78
C GLY A 18 1.98 -1.92 -6.30
N ASN A 19 0.96 -1.06 -6.28
CA ASN A 19 1.07 0.35 -6.67
C ASN A 19 1.21 1.32 -5.48
N SER A 20 1.38 0.79 -4.27
CA SER A 20 1.53 1.54 -3.04
C SER A 20 2.98 1.46 -2.55
N GLU A 21 3.49 2.55 -1.99
CA GLU A 21 4.75 2.59 -1.25
C GLU A 21 4.50 3.12 0.16
N PHE A 22 5.11 2.46 1.14
CA PHE A 22 5.07 2.83 2.54
C PHE A 22 6.47 3.24 2.97
N VAL A 23 6.59 4.29 3.76
CA VAL A 23 7.89 4.86 4.13
C VAL A 23 7.95 5.20 5.62
N ILE A 24 9.15 5.19 6.20
CA ILE A 24 9.42 5.80 7.51
C ILE A 24 10.15 7.12 7.30
N GLY A 25 9.64 8.18 7.93
CA GLY A 25 10.33 9.44 8.15
C GLY A 25 10.89 9.51 9.57
N GLN A 26 12.12 10.01 9.73
CA GLN A 26 12.77 10.23 11.03
C GLN A 26 13.15 11.71 11.23
N ARG A 27 12.98 12.21 12.46
CA ARG A 27 13.42 13.53 12.92
C ARG A 27 13.87 13.47 14.38
N ASP A 28 15.16 13.71 14.63
CA ASP A 28 15.79 13.50 15.95
C ASP A 28 15.37 14.53 17.03
N GLU A 29 14.68 15.61 16.66
CA GLU A 29 14.30 16.73 17.55
C GLU A 29 12.77 16.92 17.69
N SER A 30 11.97 15.90 17.37
CA SER A 30 10.50 15.95 17.47
C SER A 30 10.01 15.08 18.62
N PRO A 31 8.97 15.49 19.38
CA PRO A 31 8.28 14.60 20.32
C PRO A 31 7.80 13.30 19.66
N ALA A 32 7.42 13.38 18.37
CA ALA A 32 7.19 12.24 17.49
C ALA A 32 8.36 12.09 16.52
N SER A 33 9.40 11.37 16.94
CA SER A 33 10.64 11.21 16.18
C SER A 33 10.46 10.41 14.89
N PHE A 34 9.38 9.63 14.77
CA PHE A 34 9.10 8.78 13.62
C PHE A 34 7.69 9.02 13.08
N VAL A 35 7.54 8.78 11.79
CA VAL A 35 6.23 8.79 11.12
C VAL A 35 6.24 7.80 9.98
N THR A 36 5.15 7.07 9.78
CA THR A 36 4.94 6.27 8.56
C THR A 36 3.98 6.97 7.62
N TRP A 37 4.27 6.95 6.32
CA TRP A 37 3.36 7.46 5.29
C TRP A 37 3.11 6.43 4.19
N LYS A 38 2.02 6.63 3.45
CA LYS A 38 1.74 5.95 2.18
C LYS A 38 1.89 6.96 1.04
N CYS A 39 2.41 6.52 -0.09
CA CYS A 39 2.30 7.22 -1.37
C CYS A 39 2.02 6.22 -2.48
N ARG A 40 1.74 6.72 -3.69
CA ARG A 40 1.75 5.89 -4.88
C ARG A 40 3.20 5.55 -5.25
N LYS A 41 3.41 4.36 -5.79
CA LYS A 41 4.72 3.89 -6.21
C LYS A 41 5.37 4.89 -7.18
N GLY A 42 6.55 5.39 -6.81
CA GLY A 42 7.33 6.35 -7.61
C GLY A 42 6.89 7.81 -7.46
N GLU A 43 5.85 8.08 -6.68
CA GLU A 43 5.39 9.43 -6.36
C GLU A 43 5.92 9.89 -4.98
N LYS A 44 5.89 11.20 -4.75
CA LYS A 44 6.33 11.82 -3.48
C LYS A 44 5.18 12.53 -2.75
N GLU A 45 3.95 12.31 -3.19
CA GLU A 45 2.77 12.79 -2.49
C GLU A 45 2.44 11.81 -1.36
N TYR A 46 2.91 12.15 -0.16
CA TYR A 46 2.76 11.33 1.04
C TYR A 46 1.46 11.68 1.77
N PHE A 47 0.69 10.66 2.14
CA PHE A 47 -0.59 10.79 2.85
C PHE A 47 -0.74 9.74 3.96
N TRP A 48 -1.74 9.96 4.83
CA TRP A 48 -2.09 9.11 5.98
C TRP A 48 -0.89 8.79 6.89
N GLY A 49 -0.40 9.84 7.57
CA GLY A 49 0.74 9.78 8.48
C GLY A 49 0.37 9.19 9.85
N HIS A 50 1.08 8.15 10.31
CA HIS A 50 1.01 7.69 11.71
C HIS A 50 2.28 8.14 12.43
N TYR A 51 2.16 8.91 13.51
CA TYR A 51 3.30 9.50 14.23
C TYR A 51 3.62 8.69 15.49
N MET A 52 4.91 8.41 15.71
CA MET A 52 5.42 7.51 16.74
C MET A 52 6.71 8.06 17.36
N ASN A 53 7.03 7.58 18.55
CA ASN A 53 8.19 8.06 19.31
C ASN A 53 9.36 7.05 19.31
N ASP A 54 9.12 5.83 18.83
CA ASP A 54 10.09 4.73 18.83
C ASP A 54 10.26 4.11 17.44
N ARG A 55 11.50 3.70 17.13
CA ARG A 55 11.87 3.15 15.82
C ARG A 55 11.25 1.77 15.59
N LEU A 56 11.17 0.93 16.61
CA LEU A 56 10.62 -0.41 16.47
C LEU A 56 9.11 -0.34 16.22
N THR A 57 8.39 0.57 16.89
CA THR A 57 6.98 0.83 16.60
C THR A 57 6.76 1.32 15.17
N ALA A 58 7.63 2.20 14.66
CA ALA A 58 7.55 2.66 13.26
C ALA A 58 7.82 1.55 12.24
N LEU A 59 8.75 0.63 12.53
CA LEU A 59 9.00 -0.55 11.72
C LEU A 59 7.82 -1.53 11.74
N GLU A 60 7.22 -1.75 12.91
CA GLU A 60 6.03 -2.59 13.05
C GLU A 60 4.85 -2.02 12.25
N ASP A 61 4.58 -0.72 12.36
CA ASP A 61 3.52 -0.05 11.59
C ASP A 61 3.80 -0.11 10.08
N LEU A 62 5.05 0.11 9.64
CA LEU A 62 5.46 -0.03 8.24
C LEU A 62 5.12 -1.44 7.70
N CYS A 63 5.48 -2.48 8.44
CA CYS A 63 5.20 -3.87 8.07
C CYS A 63 3.69 -4.17 8.06
N ASN A 64 2.95 -3.71 9.07
CA ASN A 64 1.51 -3.93 9.18
C ASN A 64 0.75 -3.29 8.01
N ARG A 65 1.08 -2.05 7.64
CA ARG A 65 0.46 -1.36 6.50
C ARG A 65 0.74 -2.07 5.17
N ALA A 66 1.95 -2.61 5.01
CA ALA A 66 2.28 -3.41 3.84
C ALA A 66 1.51 -4.75 3.80
N LEU A 67 1.39 -5.43 4.95
CA LEU A 67 0.61 -6.67 5.06
C LEU A 67 -0.88 -6.42 4.77
N GLU A 68 -1.45 -5.32 5.26
CA GLU A 68 -2.83 -4.92 4.97
C GLU A 68 -3.05 -4.71 3.47
N GLU A 69 -2.11 -4.04 2.78
CA GLU A 69 -2.19 -3.87 1.32
C GLU A 69 -2.12 -5.22 0.58
N ILE A 70 -1.27 -6.15 1.02
CA ILE A 70 -1.21 -7.51 0.46
C ILE A 70 -2.57 -8.22 0.62
N GLN A 71 -3.20 -8.10 1.79
CA GLN A 71 -4.51 -8.70 2.06
C GLN A 71 -5.61 -8.07 1.19
N ASN A 72 -5.63 -6.74 1.08
CA ASN A 72 -6.55 -6.02 0.21
C ASN A 72 -6.43 -6.47 -1.24
N MET A 73 -5.19 -6.62 -1.74
CA MET A 73 -4.95 -7.12 -3.10
C MET A 73 -5.44 -8.56 -3.29
N LYS A 74 -5.21 -9.45 -2.32
CA LYS A 74 -5.72 -10.84 -2.37
C LYS A 74 -7.25 -10.87 -2.40
N GLY A 75 -7.92 -10.05 -1.59
CA GLY A 75 -9.39 -9.95 -1.60
C GLY A 75 -9.94 -9.44 -2.94
N LEU A 76 -9.28 -8.45 -3.56
CA LEU A 76 -9.64 -7.96 -4.88
C LEU A 76 -9.46 -9.03 -5.99
N GLN A 77 -8.43 -9.87 -5.88
CA GLN A 77 -8.21 -10.97 -6.83
C GLN A 77 -9.32 -12.02 -6.73
N GLN A 78 -9.69 -12.44 -5.52
CA GLN A 78 -10.78 -13.40 -5.28
C GLN A 78 -12.11 -12.88 -5.83
N ASN A 79 -12.46 -11.63 -5.51
CA ASN A 79 -13.69 -11.00 -6.03
C ASN A 79 -13.71 -10.93 -7.57
N LYS A 80 -12.57 -10.65 -8.21
CA LYS A 80 -12.49 -10.59 -9.67
C LYS A 80 -12.70 -11.96 -10.31
N GLU A 81 -12.12 -13.01 -9.72
CA GLU A 81 -12.31 -14.39 -10.18
C GLU A 81 -13.77 -14.84 -10.01
N GLU A 82 -14.42 -14.50 -8.90
CA GLU A 82 -15.84 -14.80 -8.64
C GLU A 82 -16.79 -14.09 -9.60
N ILE A 83 -16.50 -12.85 -10.03
CA ILE A 83 -17.32 -12.13 -11.01
C ILE A 83 -17.09 -12.66 -12.43
N GLU A 84 -15.86 -13.02 -12.80
CA GLU A 84 -15.55 -13.46 -14.16
C GLU A 84 -16.05 -14.87 -14.49
N GLN A 85 -16.12 -15.79 -13.52
CA GLN A 85 -16.61 -17.16 -13.74
C GLN A 85 -18.07 -17.25 -14.26
N PRO A 86 -19.07 -16.60 -13.64
CA PRO A 86 -20.44 -16.60 -14.15
C PRO A 86 -20.58 -15.78 -15.45
N VAL A 87 -19.81 -14.71 -15.65
CA VAL A 87 -19.86 -13.90 -16.90
C VAL A 87 -19.37 -14.70 -18.12
N ARG A 88 -18.34 -15.54 -17.96
CA ARG A 88 -17.88 -16.44 -19.03
C ARG A 88 -18.95 -17.49 -19.38
N GLN A 89 -19.64 -18.04 -18.38
CA GLN A 89 -20.73 -19.00 -18.61
C GLN A 89 -21.91 -18.37 -19.36
N VAL A 90 -22.29 -17.14 -19.02
CA VAL A 90 -23.40 -16.42 -19.69
C VAL A 90 -23.06 -16.06 -21.14
N LYS A 91 -21.81 -15.71 -21.44
CA LYS A 91 -21.38 -15.43 -22.83
C LYS A 91 -21.40 -16.68 -23.70
N ASN A 92 -20.99 -17.83 -23.15
CA ASN A 92 -20.95 -19.09 -23.89
C ASN A 92 -22.35 -19.61 -24.24
N LYS A 93 -23.34 -19.43 -23.35
CA LYS A 93 -24.75 -19.80 -23.63
C LYS A 93 -25.44 -18.94 -24.70
N ARG A 94 -24.95 -17.71 -24.95
CA ARG A 94 -25.53 -16.81 -25.98
C ARG A 94 -24.98 -17.05 -27.39
N HIS A 95 -23.95 -17.89 -27.53
CA HIS A 95 -23.34 -18.25 -28.82
C HIS A 95 -23.80 -19.62 -29.35
N GLU A 96 -24.78 -20.26 -28.72
CA GLU A 96 -25.42 -21.44 -29.32
C GLU A 96 -26.32 -20.98 -30.47
N PRO A 97 -26.03 -21.37 -31.73
CA PRO A 97 -26.93 -21.01 -32.84
C PRO A 97 -28.21 -21.83 -32.72
N GLU A 98 -29.35 -21.14 -32.72
CA GLU A 98 -30.66 -21.78 -32.85
C GLU A 98 -30.67 -22.64 -34.11
N ARG A 99 -30.95 -23.94 -33.93
CA ARG A 99 -30.90 -24.97 -34.96
C ARG A 99 -32.29 -25.24 -35.53
#